data_AF-A0AAW6DIJ2-F1
#
_entry.id   AF-A0AAW6DIJ2-F1
#
_cell.length_a   1.000
_cell.length_b   1.000
_cell.length_c   1.000
_cell.angle_alpha   90.00
_cell.angle_beta   90.00
_cell.angle_gamma   90.00
#
_symmetry.space_group_name_H-M   'P 1'
#
loop_
_entity.id
_entity.type
_entity.pdbx_description
1 polymer ?
#
loop_
_entity_poly.entity_id
_entity_poly.type
_entity_poly.pdbx_seq_one_letter_code
_entity_poly.pdbx_strand_id
1 'polypeptide(L)'
;MNYEKMIAVNRIESEQKIKLATMAIEQLIERGEYPSVTLLVKKTGLSRGFFYKNPEVRSRLDAAVQSPNVSCRRIWSESKDSKNANTEVLQMEIMEYKVRNRSLIQENKELRDQIEELKVQVEKLKGRIKKKELSMLKKL
;
A
#
# COMPACT_ATOMS: atom_id res chain seq x y z
N MET A 1 37.76 -44.02 -19.06
CA MET A 1 36.44 -43.82 -18.42
C MET A 1 36.52 -42.82 -17.27
N ASN A 2 36.55 -41.52 -17.58
CA ASN A 2 36.61 -40.45 -16.56
C ASN A 2 35.31 -39.63 -16.46
N TYR A 3 34.43 -39.72 -17.46
CA TYR A 3 33.22 -38.90 -17.52
C TYR A 3 32.12 -39.39 -16.58
N GLU A 4 31.85 -40.70 -16.54
CA GLU A 4 30.82 -41.27 -15.66
C GLU A 4 31.11 -41.05 -14.17
N LYS A 5 32.38 -41.20 -13.77
CA LYS A 5 32.83 -40.90 -12.40
C LYS A 5 32.64 -39.42 -12.05
N MET A 6 32.96 -38.52 -12.98
CA MET A 6 32.77 -37.09 -12.79
C MET A 6 31.28 -36.72 -12.65
N ILE A 7 30.41 -37.31 -13.46
CA ILE A 7 28.96 -37.09 -13.36
C ILE A 7 28.42 -37.58 -12.02
N ALA A 8 28.88 -38.75 -11.54
CA ALA A 8 28.49 -39.28 -10.24
C ALA A 8 28.92 -38.35 -9.09
N VAL A 9 30.16 -37.86 -9.10
CA VAL A 9 30.67 -36.92 -8.08
C VAL A 9 29.89 -35.60 -8.09
N ASN A 10 29.66 -35.01 -9.28
CA ASN A 10 28.91 -33.76 -9.41
C ASN A 10 27.47 -33.90 -8.91
N ARG A 11 26.84 -35.07 -9.14
CA ARG A 11 25.50 -35.36 -8.65
C ARG A 11 25.46 -35.41 -7.12
N ILE A 12 26.42 -36.11 -6.51
CA ILE A 12 26.54 -36.21 -5.05
C ILE A 12 26.77 -34.82 -4.43
N GLU A 13 27.66 -34.01 -4.99
CA GLU A 13 27.90 -32.64 -4.51
C GLU A 13 26.65 -31.75 -4.63
N SER A 14 25.92 -31.88 -5.74
CA SER A 14 24.67 -31.14 -5.95
C SER A 14 23.63 -31.53 -4.90
N GLU A 15 23.45 -32.83 -4.65
CA GLU A 15 22.52 -33.35 -3.64
C GLU A 15 22.89 -32.87 -2.23
N GLN A 16 24.18 -32.82 -1.88
CA GLN A 16 24.64 -32.26 -0.60
C GLN A 16 24.30 -30.78 -0.46
N LYS A 17 24.51 -29.98 -1.52
CA LYS A 17 24.18 -28.55 -1.53
C LYS A 17 22.66 -28.32 -1.41
N ILE A 18 21.85 -29.17 -2.04
CA ILE A 18 20.38 -29.13 -1.92
C ILE A 18 19.93 -29.43 -0.50
N LYS A 19 20.49 -30.47 0.13
CA LYS A 19 20.19 -30.82 1.53
C LYS A 19 20.56 -29.67 2.47
N LEU A 20 21.74 -29.09 2.32
CA LEU A 20 22.19 -27.96 3.12
C LEU A 20 21.26 -26.74 2.99
N ALA A 21 20.88 -26.40 1.75
CA ALA A 21 19.95 -25.30 1.48
C ALA A 21 18.56 -25.56 2.10
N THR A 22 18.06 -26.80 1.99
CA THR A 22 16.77 -27.20 2.54
C THR A 22 16.75 -27.10 4.06
N MET A 23 17.76 -27.64 4.74
CA MET A 23 17.89 -27.55 6.20
C MET A 23 17.96 -26.09 6.68
N ALA A 24 18.67 -25.23 5.95
CA ALA A 24 18.75 -23.81 6.31
C ALA A 24 17.41 -23.08 6.15
N ILE A 25 16.59 -23.45 5.17
CA ILE A 25 15.23 -22.93 5.00
C ILE A 25 14.35 -23.38 6.17
N GLU A 26 14.38 -24.67 6.52
CA GLU A 26 13.61 -25.24 7.64
C GLU A 26 13.97 -24.57 8.97
N GLN A 27 15.26 -24.39 9.25
CA GLN A 27 15.72 -23.69 10.46
C GLN A 27 15.24 -22.25 10.56
N LEU A 28 15.10 -21.55 9.42
CA LEU A 28 14.57 -20.18 9.42
C LEU A 28 13.07 -20.17 9.72
N ILE A 29 12.32 -21.13 9.18
CA ILE A 29 10.89 -21.31 9.48
C ILE A 29 10.68 -21.64 10.96
N GLU A 30 11.47 -22.57 11.52
CA GLU A 30 11.41 -22.94 12.94
C GLU A 30 11.68 -21.75 13.87
N ARG A 31 12.62 -20.88 13.49
CA ARG A 31 12.91 -19.64 14.22
C ARG A 31 11.88 -18.54 14.00
N GLY A 32 10.92 -18.74 13.08
CA GLY A 32 9.95 -17.72 12.69
C GLY A 32 10.56 -16.53 11.95
N GLU A 33 11.76 -16.70 11.40
CA GLU A 33 12.47 -15.71 10.59
C GLU A 33 12.06 -15.83 9.12
N TYR A 34 12.05 -14.70 8.40
CA TYR A 34 11.75 -14.71 6.98
C TYR A 34 12.91 -15.31 6.17
N PRO A 35 12.69 -16.38 5.39
CA PRO A 35 13.73 -17.06 4.63
C PRO A 35 14.11 -16.25 3.39
N SER A 36 14.93 -15.21 3.58
CA SER A 36 15.49 -14.41 2.48
C SER A 36 16.70 -15.11 1.86
N VAL A 37 16.84 -15.03 0.53
CA VAL A 37 18.02 -15.53 -0.19
C VAL A 37 19.32 -14.95 0.39
N THR A 38 19.33 -13.67 0.78
CA THR A 38 20.52 -13.05 1.38
C THR A 38 20.90 -13.70 2.72
N LEU A 39 19.92 -14.08 3.53
CA LEU A 39 20.13 -14.73 4.82
C LEU A 39 20.57 -16.19 4.64
N LEU A 40 19.95 -16.89 3.69
CA LEU A 40 20.31 -18.26 3.31
C LEU A 40 21.75 -18.35 2.78
N VAL A 41 22.18 -17.39 1.96
CA VAL A 41 23.57 -17.30 1.48
C VAL A 41 24.54 -17.12 2.64
N LYS A 42 24.21 -16.24 3.61
CA LYS A 42 25.04 -16.05 4.81
C LYS A 42 25.13 -17.31 5.67
N LYS A 43 24.03 -18.08 5.79
CA LYS A 43 23.98 -19.30 6.61
C LYS A 43 24.63 -20.52 5.96
N THR A 44 24.50 -20.66 4.64
CA THR A 44 24.92 -21.87 3.91
C THR A 44 26.24 -21.69 3.16
N GLY A 45 26.68 -20.45 2.91
CA GLY A 45 27.82 -20.15 2.05
C GLY A 45 27.60 -20.45 0.57
N LEU A 46 26.38 -20.87 0.18
CA LEU A 46 26.05 -21.17 -1.21
C LEU A 46 25.83 -19.89 -2.01
N SER A 47 26.10 -19.93 -3.31
CA SER A 47 25.94 -18.77 -4.18
C SER A 47 24.46 -18.39 -4.31
N ARG A 48 24.17 -17.10 -4.48
CA ARG A 48 22.80 -16.62 -4.81
C ARG A 48 22.24 -17.35 -6.03
N GLY A 49 23.07 -17.58 -7.04
CA GLY A 49 22.69 -18.29 -8.26
C GLY A 49 22.21 -19.72 -7.99
N PHE A 50 22.76 -20.41 -6.99
CA PHE A 50 22.30 -21.76 -6.61
C PHE A 50 20.84 -21.75 -6.14
N PHE A 51 20.45 -20.78 -5.31
CA PHE A 51 19.07 -20.62 -4.82
C PHE A 51 18.07 -20.24 -5.91
N TYR A 52 18.51 -19.58 -6.98
CA TYR A 52 17.63 -19.22 -8.11
C TYR A 52 17.54 -20.29 -9.18
N LYS A 53 18.66 -20.98 -9.47
CA LYS A 53 18.74 -21.93 -10.59
C LYS A 53 18.28 -23.33 -10.24
N ASN A 54 18.37 -23.73 -8.97
CA ASN A 54 17.92 -25.06 -8.55
C ASN A 54 16.40 -25.06 -8.28
N PRO A 55 15.59 -25.78 -9.07
CA PRO A 55 14.13 -25.73 -8.96
C PRO A 55 13.61 -26.34 -7.65
N GLU A 56 14.28 -27.34 -7.08
CA GLU A 56 13.87 -27.97 -5.83
C GLU A 56 14.03 -26.99 -4.65
N VAL A 57 15.20 -26.36 -4.56
CA VAL A 57 15.48 -25.36 -3.53
C VAL A 57 14.55 -24.15 -3.69
N ARG A 58 14.30 -23.73 -4.94
CA ARG A 58 13.41 -22.61 -5.23
C ARG A 58 11.96 -22.90 -4.82
N SER A 59 11.45 -24.08 -5.18
CA SER A 59 10.09 -24.52 -4.82
C SER A 59 9.92 -24.57 -3.29
N ARG A 60 10.89 -25.13 -2.57
CA ARG A 60 10.86 -25.14 -1.09
C ARG A 60 10.92 -23.73 -0.49
N LEU A 61 11.74 -22.84 -1.07
CA LEU A 61 11.83 -21.46 -0.61
C LEU A 61 10.51 -20.71 -0.82
N ASP A 62 9.90 -20.85 -1.99
CA ASP A 62 8.62 -20.21 -2.31
C ASP A 62 7.49 -20.75 -1.41
N ALA A 63 7.47 -22.06 -1.14
CA ALA A 63 6.55 -22.66 -0.17
C ALA A 63 6.77 -22.14 1.27
N ALA A 64 8.03 -21.99 1.68
CA ALA A 64 8.38 -21.43 2.98
C ALA A 64 7.93 -19.98 3.13
N VAL A 65 8.07 -19.16 2.09
CA VAL A 65 7.63 -17.76 2.06
C VAL A 65 6.11 -17.64 2.09
N GLN A 66 5.38 -18.58 1.50
CA GLN A 66 3.91 -18.60 1.48
C GLN A 66 3.30 -19.19 2.76
N SER A 67 4.11 -19.78 3.64
CA SER A 67 3.64 -20.38 4.89
C SER A 67 3.04 -19.31 5.82
N PRO A 68 1.85 -19.53 6.43
CA PRO A 68 1.20 -18.59 7.34
C PRO A 68 2.07 -18.18 8.55
N ASN A 69 3.01 -19.05 8.94
CA ASN A 69 3.92 -18.86 10.06
C ASN A 69 5.05 -17.86 9.74
N VAL A 70 5.32 -17.63 8.46
CA VAL A 70 6.39 -16.77 7.95
C VAL A 70 5.74 -15.49 7.43
N SER A 71 5.18 -14.71 8.36
CA SER A 71 4.39 -13.54 7.99
C SER A 71 5.27 -12.48 7.34
N CYS A 72 5.21 -12.36 6.01
CA CYS A 72 5.74 -11.21 5.25
C CYS A 72 5.13 -9.88 5.74
N ARG A 73 3.97 -9.97 6.41
CA ARG A 73 3.34 -8.84 7.10
C ARG A 73 4.27 -8.25 8.17
N ARG A 74 5.15 -9.04 8.83
CA ARG A 74 6.09 -8.56 9.87
C ARG A 74 7.17 -7.63 9.31
N ILE A 75 7.73 -7.91 8.13
CA ILE A 75 8.73 -7.04 7.48
C ILE A 75 8.12 -5.67 7.11
N TRP A 76 6.86 -5.64 6.69
CA TRP A 76 6.16 -4.38 6.39
C TRP A 76 5.56 -3.70 7.63
N SER A 77 5.44 -4.40 8.77
CA SER A 77 4.93 -3.81 10.02
C SER A 77 6.04 -3.36 10.97
N GLU A 78 7.24 -3.95 10.93
CA GLU A 78 8.40 -3.47 11.71
C GLU A 78 8.88 -2.08 11.26
N SER A 79 8.53 -1.64 10.03
CA SER A 79 8.74 -0.25 9.62
C SER A 79 7.75 0.75 10.25
N LYS A 80 6.70 0.28 10.96
CA LYS A 80 5.75 1.16 11.68
C LYS A 80 6.18 1.46 13.12
N ASP A 81 7.17 0.76 13.66
CA ASP A 81 7.56 0.90 15.07
C ASP A 81 8.62 1.99 15.32
N SER A 82 9.21 2.56 14.26
CA SER A 82 9.87 3.85 14.39
C SER A 82 8.80 4.93 14.43
N LYS A 83 8.30 5.20 15.64
CA LYS A 83 7.51 6.39 15.99
C LYS A 83 8.26 7.62 15.51
N ASN A 84 8.04 8.00 14.25
CA ASN A 84 8.52 9.28 13.78
C ASN A 84 7.45 10.28 14.21
N ALA A 85 7.78 11.12 15.18
CA ALA A 85 6.89 12.17 15.70
C ALA A 85 6.28 13.00 14.55
N ASN A 86 6.99 13.10 13.43
CA ASN A 86 6.53 13.77 12.22
C ASN A 86 5.27 13.13 11.60
N THR A 87 5.08 11.82 11.69
CA THR A 87 3.91 11.13 11.13
C THR A 87 2.66 11.34 11.96
N GLU A 88 2.80 11.40 13.29
CA GLU A 88 1.67 11.73 14.17
C GLU A 88 1.25 13.19 13.95
N VAL A 89 2.22 14.11 13.84
CA VAL A 89 1.97 15.52 13.49
C VAL A 89 1.29 15.65 12.13
N LEU A 90 1.80 14.98 11.09
CA LEU A 90 1.20 15.00 9.75
C LEU A 90 -0.21 14.39 9.73
N GLN A 91 -0.45 13.33 10.50
CA GLN A 91 -1.79 12.75 10.64
C GLN A 91 -2.77 13.72 11.32
N MET A 92 -2.30 14.47 12.32
CA MET A 92 -3.09 15.50 12.99
C MET A 92 -3.41 16.66 12.05
N GLU A 93 -2.43 17.16 11.29
CA GLU A 93 -2.65 18.17 10.25
C GLU A 93 -3.66 17.71 9.20
N ILE A 94 -3.52 16.47 8.70
CA ILE A 94 -4.48 15.88 7.75
C ILE A 94 -5.90 15.86 8.33
N MET A 95 -6.03 15.56 9.62
CA MET A 95 -7.32 15.56 10.30
C MET A 95 -7.91 16.98 10.39
N GLU A 96 -7.09 17.97 10.77
CA GLU A 96 -7.51 19.38 10.82
C GLU A 96 -7.94 19.90 9.45
N TYR A 97 -7.15 19.65 8.39
CA TYR A 97 -7.50 20.04 7.03
C TYR A 97 -8.82 19.40 6.58
N LYS A 98 -9.08 18.14 6.95
CA LYS A 98 -10.37 17.49 6.65
C LYS A 98 -11.54 18.15 7.37
N VAL A 99 -11.37 18.53 8.63
CA VAL A 99 -12.42 19.23 9.39
C VAL A 99 -12.68 20.61 8.79
N ARG A 100 -11.63 21.39 8.52
CA ARG A 100 -11.73 22.72 7.91
C ARG A 100 -12.38 22.66 6.53
N ASN A 101 -12.01 21.69 5.70
CA ASN A 101 -12.64 21.49 4.40
C ASN A 101 -14.14 21.19 4.51
N ARG A 102 -14.57 20.40 5.51
CA ARG A 102 -16.01 20.16 5.72
C ARG A 102 -16.76 21.44 6.11
N SER A 103 -16.19 22.27 6.99
CA SER A 103 -16.77 23.58 7.35
C SER A 103 -16.90 24.47 6.12
N LEU A 104 -15.82 24.61 5.36
CA LEU A 104 -15.81 25.44 4.15
C LEU A 104 -16.80 24.96 3.10
N ILE A 105 -16.98 23.64 2.94
CA ILE A 105 -18.00 23.08 2.03
C ILE A 105 -19.40 23.45 2.50
N GLN A 106 -19.67 23.39 3.81
CA GLN A 106 -20.96 23.75 4.38
C GLN A 106 -21.25 25.24 4.21
N GLU A 107 -20.30 26.11 4.54
CA GLU A 107 -20.40 27.56 4.34
C GLU A 107 -20.62 27.91 2.86
N ASN A 108 -19.89 27.27 1.95
CA ASN A 108 -20.08 27.47 0.51
C ASN A 108 -21.48 27.06 0.05
N LYS A 109 -22.08 26.03 0.65
CA LYS A 109 -23.44 25.62 0.33
C LYS A 109 -24.45 26.67 0.80
N GLU A 110 -24.31 27.14 2.04
CA GLU A 110 -25.19 28.17 2.62
C GLU A 110 -25.13 29.48 1.83
N LEU A 111 -23.93 29.92 1.43
CA LEU A 111 -23.77 31.11 0.59
C LEU A 111 -24.41 30.93 -0.79
N ARG A 112 -24.35 29.74 -1.38
CA ARG A 112 -25.04 29.44 -2.65
C ARG A 112 -26.55 29.50 -2.50
N ASP A 113 -27.09 28.98 -1.41
CA ASP A 113 -28.52 29.02 -1.12
C ASP A 113 -29.01 30.47 -0.94
N GLN A 114 -28.24 31.30 -0.21
CA GLN A 114 -28.53 32.73 -0.04
C GLN A 114 -28.50 33.50 -1.37
N ILE A 115 -27.52 33.23 -2.22
CA ILE A 115 -27.43 33.83 -3.56
C ILE A 115 -28.67 33.49 -4.39
N GLU A 116 -29.15 32.25 -4.32
CA GLU A 116 -30.32 31.83 -5.07
C GLU A 116 -31.61 32.48 -4.55
N GLU A 117 -31.76 32.60 -3.23
CA GLU A 117 -32.88 33.31 -2.63
C GLU A 117 -32.91 34.79 -3.05
N LEU A 118 -31.77 35.48 -2.98
CA LEU A 118 -31.67 36.88 -3.39
C LEU A 118 -32.01 37.07 -4.88
N LYS A 119 -31.58 36.16 -5.76
CA LYS A 119 -31.98 36.19 -7.19
C LYS A 119 -33.48 36.10 -7.35
N VAL A 120 -34.15 35.19 -6.64
CA VAL A 120 -35.61 35.06 -6.69
C VAL A 120 -36.31 36.34 -6.20
N GLN A 121 -35.80 36.96 -5.13
CA GLN A 121 -36.34 38.24 -4.64
C GLN A 121 -36.17 39.36 -5.68
N VAL A 122 -35.01 39.46 -6.33
CA VAL A 122 -34.74 40.43 -7.39
C VAL A 122 -35.70 40.25 -8.56
N GLU A 123 -35.93 39.02 -9.04
CA GLU A 123 -36.88 38.77 -10.13
C GLU A 123 -38.32 39.10 -9.76
N LYS A 124 -38.74 38.81 -8.52
CA LYS A 124 -40.06 39.23 -8.01
C LYS A 124 -40.20 40.75 -8.01
N LEU A 125 -39.19 41.48 -7.54
CA LEU A 125 -39.21 42.95 -7.52
C LEU A 125 -39.25 43.54 -8.93
N LYS A 126 -38.44 43.02 -9.87
CA LYS A 126 -38.49 43.40 -11.29
C LYS A 126 -39.90 43.20 -11.87
N GLY A 127 -40.55 42.08 -11.56
CA GLY A 127 -41.93 41.82 -11.99
C GLY A 127 -42.94 42.83 -11.42
N ARG A 128 -42.80 43.23 -10.15
CA ARG A 128 -43.65 44.25 -9.51
C ARG A 128 -43.45 45.63 -10.13
N ILE A 129 -42.21 46.00 -10.45
CA ILE A 129 -41.89 47.26 -11.14
C ILE A 129 -42.55 47.28 -12.51
N LYS A 130 -42.34 46.25 -13.35
CA LYS A 130 -42.98 46.15 -14.68
C LYS A 130 -44.51 46.26 -14.61
N LYS A 131 -45.15 45.61 -13.64
CA LYS A 131 -46.62 45.71 -13.45
C LYS A 131 -47.05 47.13 -13.07
N LYS A 132 -46.31 47.82 -12.19
CA LYS A 132 -46.59 49.21 -11.83
C LYS A 132 -46.42 50.14 -13.03
N GLU A 133 -45.34 50.01 -13.79
CA GLU A 133 -45.11 50.79 -15.02
C GLU A 133 -46.26 50.62 -16.02
N LEU A 134 -46.67 49.37 -16.30
CA LEU A 134 -47.82 49.10 -17.17
C LEU A 134 -49.13 49.70 -16.65
N SER A 135 -49.35 49.71 -15.33
CA SER A 135 -50.56 50.30 -14.73
C SER A 135 -50.57 51.83 -14.82
N MET A 136 -49.40 52.47 -14.77
CA MET A 136 -49.27 53.93 -14.92
C MET A 136 -49.50 54.35 -16.37
N LEU A 137 -48.96 53.58 -17.33
CA LEU A 137 -49.15 53.84 -18.76
C LEU A 137 -50.61 53.68 -19.21
N LYS A 138 -51.39 52.78 -18.59
CA LYS A 138 -52.82 52.59 -18.90
C LYS A 138 -53.75 53.67 -18.32
N LYS A 139 -53.24 54.53 -17.43
CA LYS A 139 -54.02 55.62 -16.80
C LYS A 139 -53.83 56.97 -17.49
N LEU A 140 -52.94 57.04 -18.48
CA LEU A 140 -52.79 58.14 -19.43
C LEU A 140 -53.67 57.88 -20.64
#